data_AF-A0A926DCU7-F1
#
_entry.id   AF-A0A926DCU7-F1
#
_cell.length_a   1.000
_cell.length_b   1.000
_cell.length_c   1.000
_cell.angle_alpha   90.00
_cell.angle_beta   90.00
_cell.angle_gamma   90.00
#
_symmetry.space_group_name_H-M   'P 1'
#
loop_
_entity.id
_entity.type
_entity.pdbx_description
1 polymer ?
#
loop_
_entity_poly.entity_id
_entity_poly.type
_entity_poly.pdbx_seq_one_letter_code
_entity_poly.pdbx_strand_id
1 'polypeptide(L)'
;MEDDYMTVIIPCIAEIAASDTPERVKKLRLGAVSDFWRYLHYYRQLGYLPKLLYAIADKKCRMIGSATTKAEVQKLIRPNCPHYDSRIYPGCLQCPGGRTHLLE
;
A
#
# COMPACT_ATOMS: atom_id res chain seq x y z
N MET A 1 -9.94 -2.32 -18.75
CA MET A 1 -8.61 -1.75 -18.42
C MET A 1 -8.79 -0.75 -17.28
N GLU A 2 -9.43 -1.15 -16.17
CA GLU A 2 -10.00 -0.18 -15.20
C GLU A 2 -9.69 -0.46 -13.72
N ASP A 3 -8.93 -1.50 -13.40
CA ASP A 3 -8.54 -1.82 -12.01
C ASP A 3 -7.01 -1.84 -11.82
N ASP A 4 -6.28 -1.02 -12.58
CA ASP A 4 -4.85 -0.90 -12.39
C ASP A 4 -4.58 0.14 -11.28
N TYR A 5 -4.03 -0.32 -10.15
CA TYR A 5 -3.68 0.54 -9.01
C TYR A 5 -2.72 1.68 -9.42
N MET A 6 -2.08 1.59 -10.59
CA MET A 6 -1.30 2.66 -11.20
C MET A 6 -2.09 3.97 -11.36
N THR A 7 -3.41 3.87 -11.62
CA THR A 7 -4.32 5.02 -11.67
C THR A 7 -4.43 5.79 -10.35
N VAL A 8 -4.05 5.17 -9.23
CA VAL A 8 -3.97 5.80 -7.90
C VAL A 8 -2.54 6.24 -7.58
N ILE A 9 -1.54 5.43 -7.95
CA ILE A 9 -0.12 5.72 -7.66
C ILE A 9 0.36 6.98 -8.39
N ILE A 10 0.03 7.13 -9.68
CA ILE A 10 0.44 8.26 -10.50
C ILE A 10 -0.05 9.60 -9.92
N PRO A 11 -1.36 9.80 -9.65
CA PRO A 11 -1.82 11.05 -9.05
C PRO A 11 -1.26 11.25 -7.63
N CYS A 12 -1.08 10.20 -6.83
CA CYS A 12 -0.45 10.33 -5.51
C CYS A 12 0.96 10.92 -5.58
N ILE A 13 1.79 10.46 -6.54
CA ILE A 13 3.13 11.02 -6.76
C ILE A 13 3.05 12.48 -7.19
N ALA A 14 2.14 12.81 -8.12
CA ALA A 14 1.94 14.17 -8.60
C ALA A 14 1.50 15.11 -7.48
N GLU A 15 0.56 14.69 -6.63
CA GLU A 15 0.09 15.45 -5.45
C GLU A 15 1.22 15.70 -4.44
N ILE A 16 2.08 14.70 -4.18
CA ILE A 16 3.23 14.87 -3.31
C ILE A 16 4.22 15.89 -3.90
N ALA A 17 4.52 15.79 -5.19
CA ALA A 17 5.43 16.68 -5.89
C ALA A 17 4.91 18.13 -5.92
N ALA A 18 3.61 18.30 -6.19
CA ALA A 18 2.93 19.59 -6.27
C ALA A 18 2.64 20.22 -4.90
N SER A 19 2.68 19.45 -3.81
CA SER A 19 2.41 19.97 -2.47
C SER A 19 3.39 21.08 -2.06
N ASP A 20 2.95 22.05 -1.26
CA ASP A 20 3.81 23.12 -0.71
C ASP A 20 4.61 22.68 0.52
N THR A 21 4.96 21.39 0.59
CA THR A 21 5.70 20.83 1.74
C THR A 21 7.21 20.94 1.53
N PRO A 22 8.02 20.96 2.62
CA PRO A 22 9.46 21.00 2.48
C PRO A 22 9.99 19.81 1.66
N GLU A 23 11.01 20.04 0.83
CA GLU A 23 11.58 19.03 -0.08
C GLU A 23 11.98 17.73 0.64
N ARG A 24 12.47 17.84 1.89
CA ARG A 24 12.77 16.67 2.74
C ARG A 24 11.54 15.78 3.01
N VAL A 25 10.36 16.38 3.15
CA VAL A 25 9.08 15.70 3.40
C VAL A 25 8.59 15.07 2.10
N LYS A 26 8.72 15.78 0.96
CA LYS A 26 8.41 15.23 -0.37
C LYS A 26 9.23 13.98 -0.66
N LYS A 27 10.56 14.04 -0.50
CA LYS A 27 11.46 12.88 -0.69
C LYS A 27 11.09 11.71 0.20
N LEU A 28 10.73 11.99 1.46
CA LEU A 28 10.31 10.96 2.41
C LEU A 28 9.00 10.28 1.98
N ARG A 29 8.01 11.05 1.52
CA ARG A 29 6.74 10.52 1.01
C ARG A 29 6.94 9.74 -0.29
N LEU A 30 7.75 10.24 -1.23
CA LEU A 30 8.09 9.54 -2.48
C LEU A 30 8.81 8.21 -2.23
N GLY A 31 9.70 8.16 -1.24
CA GLY A 31 10.31 6.91 -0.77
C GLY A 31 9.26 5.91 -0.27
N ALA A 32 8.30 6.38 0.54
CA ALA A 32 7.21 5.53 1.03
C ALA A 32 6.30 5.02 -0.09
N VAL A 33 5.99 5.85 -1.10
CA VAL A 33 5.23 5.41 -2.28
C VAL A 33 6.00 4.38 -3.09
N SER A 34 7.32 4.54 -3.23
CA SER A 34 8.18 3.59 -3.96
C SER A 34 8.21 2.21 -3.29
N ASP A 35 8.40 2.17 -1.96
CA ASP A 35 8.34 0.93 -1.20
C ASP A 35 6.94 0.29 -1.27
N PHE A 36 5.90 1.10 -1.16
CA PHE A 36 4.51 0.64 -1.24
C PHE A 36 4.17 0.05 -2.62
N TRP A 37 4.63 0.67 -3.70
CA TRP A 37 4.45 0.19 -5.06
C TRP A 37 5.09 -1.20 -5.26
N ARG A 38 6.27 -1.43 -4.68
CA ARG A 38 6.93 -2.75 -4.69
C ARG A 38 6.06 -3.83 -4.04
N TYR A 39 5.40 -3.52 -2.92
CA TYR A 39 4.47 -4.46 -2.27
C TYR A 39 3.23 -4.74 -3.11
N LEU A 40 2.64 -3.72 -3.74
CA LEU A 40 1.49 -3.92 -4.65
C LEU A 40 1.86 -4.80 -5.85
N HIS A 41 3.04 -4.58 -6.43
CA HIS A 41 3.54 -5.44 -7.50
C HIS A 41 3.74 -6.87 -7.01
N TYR A 42 4.31 -7.08 -5.82
CA TYR A 42 4.45 -8.41 -5.22
C TYR A 42 3.08 -9.09 -5.00
N TYR A 43 2.08 -8.40 -4.45
CA TYR A 43 0.74 -8.97 -4.26
C TYR A 43 0.03 -9.29 -5.58
N ARG A 44 0.26 -8.47 -6.63
CA ARG A 44 -0.21 -8.79 -7.97
C ARG A 44 0.38 -10.11 -8.47
N GLN A 45 1.68 -10.35 -8.26
CA GLN A 45 2.34 -11.61 -8.63
C GLN A 45 1.81 -12.81 -7.83
N LEU A 46 1.34 -12.59 -6.59
CA LEU A 46 0.66 -13.61 -5.79
C LEU A 46 -0.79 -13.89 -6.22
N GLY A 47 -1.31 -13.21 -7.24
CA GLY A 47 -2.66 -13.43 -7.77
C GLY A 47 -3.77 -12.70 -7.02
N TYR A 48 -3.44 -11.65 -6.25
CA TYR A 48 -4.45 -10.85 -5.55
C TYR A 48 -5.38 -10.14 -6.54
N LEU A 49 -6.67 -10.04 -6.19
CA LEU A 49 -7.67 -9.39 -7.03
C LEU A 49 -7.30 -7.92 -7.31
N PRO A 50 -7.34 -7.46 -8.57
CA PRO A 50 -7.05 -6.06 -8.94
C PRO A 50 -7.85 -5.03 -8.13
N LYS A 51 -9.15 -5.27 -7.92
CA LYS A 51 -10.04 -4.42 -7.12
C LYS A 51 -9.59 -4.29 -5.66
N LEU A 52 -9.02 -5.35 -5.08
CA LEU A 52 -8.45 -5.32 -3.73
C LEU A 52 -7.17 -4.48 -3.72
N LEU A 53 -6.30 -4.66 -4.71
CA LEU A 53 -5.07 -3.87 -4.84
C LEU A 53 -5.38 -2.38 -5.02
N TYR A 54 -6.41 -2.04 -5.80
CA TYR A 54 -6.89 -0.67 -5.95
C TYR A 54 -7.35 -0.09 -4.60
N ALA A 55 -8.20 -0.80 -3.85
CA ALA A 55 -8.68 -0.32 -2.56
C ALA A 55 -7.54 -0.14 -1.53
N ILE A 56 -6.54 -1.03 -1.56
CA ILE A 56 -5.33 -0.89 -0.73
C ILE A 56 -4.52 0.34 -1.15
N ALA A 57 -4.33 0.54 -2.45
CA ALA A 57 -3.62 1.69 -3.00
C ALA A 57 -4.29 3.01 -2.61
N ASP A 58 -5.58 3.12 -2.86
CA ASP A 58 -6.40 4.30 -2.56
C ASP A 58 -6.32 4.69 -1.07
N LYS A 59 -6.49 3.70 -0.18
CA LYS A 59 -6.37 3.94 1.26
C LYS A 59 -4.97 4.37 1.67
N LYS A 60 -3.93 3.69 1.18
CA LYS A 60 -2.53 3.94 1.59
C LYS A 60 -1.99 5.25 1.03
N CYS A 61 -2.31 5.60 -0.22
CA CYS A 61 -1.93 6.87 -0.83
C CYS A 61 -2.50 8.06 -0.07
N ARG A 62 -3.77 8.02 0.37
CA ARG A 62 -4.33 9.06 1.25
C ARG A 62 -3.53 9.21 2.54
N MET A 63 -3.20 8.09 3.19
CA MET A 63 -2.45 8.14 4.44
C MET A 63 -1.02 8.67 4.25
N ILE A 64 -0.33 8.31 3.16
CA ILE A 64 1.01 8.82 2.84
C ILE A 64 0.97 10.32 2.52
N GLY A 65 -0.06 10.77 1.80
CA GLY A 65 -0.28 12.19 1.50
C GLY A 65 -0.50 13.04 2.77
N SER A 66 -1.15 12.48 3.79
CA SER A 66 -1.39 13.16 5.07
C SER A 66 -0.20 13.09 6.04
N ALA A 67 0.65 12.06 5.97
CA ALA A 67 1.74 11.88 6.92
C ALA A 67 2.88 12.90 6.72
N THR A 68 3.26 13.64 7.76
CA THR A 68 4.30 14.70 7.70
C THR A 68 5.57 14.37 8.49
N THR A 69 5.64 13.23 9.18
CA THR A 69 6.79 12.84 10.00
C THR A 69 7.29 11.42 9.70
N LYS A 70 8.59 11.18 9.90
CA LYS A 70 9.24 9.87 9.67
C LYS A 70 8.62 8.75 10.52
N ALA A 71 8.13 9.07 11.72
CA ALA A 71 7.47 8.13 12.62
C ALA A 71 6.06 7.74 12.14
N GLU A 72 5.30 8.68 11.60
CA GLU A 72 3.99 8.43 10.97
C GLU A 72 4.15 7.55 9.72
N VAL A 73 5.15 7.86 8.88
CA VAL A 73 5.44 7.10 7.67
C VAL A 73 5.97 5.70 7.97
N GLN A 74 6.83 5.51 8.98
CA GLN A 74 7.26 4.16 9.38
C GLN A 74 6.11 3.29 9.94
N LYS A 75 5.15 3.88 10.66
CA LYS A 75 3.93 3.17 11.08
C LYS A 75 3.02 2.80 9.91
N LEU A 76 3.09 3.54 8.80
CA LEU A 76 2.32 3.27 7.58
C LEU A 76 2.94 2.19 6.68
N ILE A 77 4.27 2.09 6.69
CA ILE A 77 5.05 1.14 5.87
C ILE A 77 4.97 -0.30 6.38
N ARG A 78 4.69 -0.54 7.68
CA ARG A 78 4.25 -1.86 8.15
C ARG A 78 2.75 -1.96 7.95
N PRO A 79 2.24 -2.55 6.86
CA PRO A 79 0.85 -2.94 6.85
C PRO A 79 0.66 -3.92 8.01
N ASN A 80 -0.22 -3.60 8.96
CA ASN A 80 -0.87 -4.66 9.70
C ASN A 80 -1.44 -5.62 8.65
N CYS A 81 -1.04 -6.89 8.70
CA CYS A 81 -1.56 -7.90 7.80
C CYS A 81 -3.09 -7.79 7.82
N PRO A 82 -3.74 -7.43 6.70
CA PRO A 82 -5.18 -7.41 6.65
C PRO A 82 -5.65 -8.83 7.01
N HIS A 83 -6.37 -8.95 8.13
CA HIS A 83 -6.92 -10.22 8.56
C HIS A 83 -7.94 -10.65 7.50
N TYR A 84 -7.59 -11.68 6.74
CA TYR A 84 -8.45 -12.27 5.74
C TYR A 84 -9.45 -13.19 6.44
N ASP A 85 -10.69 -12.71 6.63
CA ASP A 85 -11.78 -13.59 7.05
C ASP A 85 -12.28 -14.36 5.84
N SER A 86 -11.90 -15.64 5.77
CA SER A 86 -12.25 -16.61 4.72
C SER A 86 -13.75 -16.85 4.49
N ARG A 87 -14.64 -16.16 5.22
CA ARG A 87 -16.09 -16.38 5.20
C ARG A 87 -16.86 -15.59 4.14
N ILE A 88 -16.27 -14.55 3.53
CA ILE A 88 -17.03 -13.61 2.68
C ILE A 88 -17.02 -13.95 1.19
N TYR A 89 -16.09 -14.80 0.71
CA TYR A 89 -16.04 -15.21 -0.70
C TYR A 89 -15.76 -16.72 -0.81
N PRO A 90 -16.74 -17.56 -1.17
CA PRO A 90 -16.53 -18.99 -1.37
C PRO A 90 -15.88 -19.19 -2.75
N GLY A 91 -14.56 -19.03 -2.82
CA GLY A 91 -13.83 -19.27 -4.06
C GLY A 91 -12.43 -18.69 -4.06
N CYS A 92 -11.45 -19.56 -3.79
CA CYS A 92 -10.05 -19.45 -4.21
C CYS A 92 -9.22 -18.31 -3.61
N LEU A 93 -8.43 -18.63 -2.58
CA LEU A 93 -6.97 -18.75 -2.67
C LEU A 93 -6.45 -19.12 -1.27
N GLN A 94 -5.91 -20.33 -1.14
CA GLN A 94 -5.07 -20.71 -0.01
C GLN A 94 -3.95 -19.69 0.11
N CYS A 95 -3.88 -18.99 1.24
CA CYS A 95 -2.69 -18.24 1.62
C CYS A 95 -1.50 -19.22 1.70
N PRO A 96 -0.45 -19.12 0.86
CA PRO A 96 0.76 -19.89 1.08
C PRO A 96 1.56 -19.16 2.16
N GLY A 97 1.23 -19.42 3.42
CA GLY A 97 1.83 -18.66 4.52
C GLY A 97 1.26 -18.94 5.89
N GLY A 98 0.91 -20.19 6.18
CA GLY A 98 0.78 -20.64 7.56
C GLY A 98 2.17 -20.65 8.22
N ARG A 99 2.61 -19.51 8.75
CA ARG A 99 3.64 -19.41 9.79
C ARG A 99 3.32 -18.24 10.70
N THR A 100 2.60 -18.55 11.76
CA THR A 100 2.81 -17.94 13.08
C THR A 100 4.31 -17.90 13.37
N HIS A 101 4.91 -16.72 13.36
CA HIS A 101 6.09 -16.47 14.17
C HIS A 101 5.83 -15.21 14.99
N LEU A 102 5.48 -15.47 16.26
CA LEU A 102 5.98 -14.67 17.37
C LEU A 102 7.50 -14.55 17.22
N LEU A 103 8.05 -13.36 17.39
CA LEU A 103 9.30 -13.08 18.10
C LEU A 103 9.50 -11.56 18.19
N GLU A 104 9.47 -11.10 19.44
CA GLU A 104 10.05 -9.90 20.08
C GLU A 104 10.15 -8.56 19.31
#